data_AF-I4WJI7-F1
#
_entry.id   AF-I4WJI7-F1
#
_cell.length_a   1.000
_cell.length_b   1.000
_cell.length_c   1.000
_cell.angle_alpha   90.00
_cell.angle_beta   90.00
_cell.angle_gamma   90.00
#
_symmetry.space_group_name_H-M   'P 1'
#
loop_
_entity.id
_entity.type
_entity.pdbx_description
1 polymer ?
#
loop_
_entity_poly.entity_id
_entity_poly.type
_entity_poly.pdbx_seq_one_letter_code
_entity_poly.pdbx_strand_id
1 'polypeptide(L)'
;MFKRAMGLTVAMLGMALTAPAVAQSAAVCRTHGQAALEAWTQGRYDQVGKHFAPGIAAKLTPEMLRQVWGQVQTQAGSFKSLGALAPQSLGGQEVLVARMEFSRAALAAVIHCDAQDRIDGFRVVPATLVEKATAAPEPAIPGAVSKGVAGAHAAGSAARYVDLARG
;
A
#
# COMPACT_ATOMS: atom_id res chain seq x y z
N MET A 1 61.00 19.04 -25.75
CA MET A 1 60.79 19.05 -24.29
C MET A 1 59.68 20.04 -23.96
N PHE A 2 58.91 19.78 -22.88
CA PHE A 2 57.69 20.47 -22.39
C PHE A 2 56.36 19.94 -22.96
N LYS A 3 55.89 18.78 -22.45
CA LYS A 3 54.92 18.56 -21.35
C LYS A 3 53.46 18.78 -21.78
N ARG A 4 52.77 17.67 -22.07
CA ARG A 4 51.32 17.61 -22.32
C ARG A 4 50.56 17.95 -21.03
N ALA A 5 49.83 19.07 -21.02
CA ALA A 5 48.88 19.38 -19.97
C ALA A 5 47.59 18.59 -20.23
N MET A 6 47.47 17.48 -19.49
CA MET A 6 46.32 16.59 -19.47
C MET A 6 45.23 17.24 -18.60
N GLY A 7 44.41 18.08 -19.21
CA GLY A 7 43.15 18.55 -18.64
C GLY A 7 42.01 17.71 -19.20
N LEU A 8 41.68 16.60 -18.52
CA LEU A 8 40.43 15.89 -18.80
C LEU A 8 39.47 16.18 -17.65
N THR A 9 38.52 17.06 -17.94
CA THR A 9 37.27 17.31 -17.24
C THR A 9 36.71 16.06 -16.57
N VAL A 10 36.62 16.10 -15.23
CA VAL A 10 35.78 15.20 -14.44
C VAL A 10 34.33 15.53 -14.79
N ALA A 11 33.78 14.81 -15.76
CA ALA A 11 32.36 14.84 -16.06
C ALA A 11 31.62 14.17 -14.89
N MET A 12 30.76 14.97 -14.24
CA MET A 12 29.69 14.53 -13.35
C MET A 12 29.03 13.25 -13.85
N LEU A 13 29.01 12.19 -13.03
CA LEU A 13 28.00 11.15 -13.15
C LEU A 13 27.82 10.46 -11.79
N GLY A 14 26.71 10.79 -11.14
CA GLY A 14 26.31 10.23 -9.85
C GLY A 14 24.95 10.75 -9.44
N MET A 15 23.99 10.67 -10.36
CA MET A 15 22.59 11.01 -10.13
C MET A 15 22.06 10.04 -9.07
N ALA A 16 21.93 10.52 -7.83
CA ALA A 16 21.32 9.77 -6.75
C ALA A 16 19.87 9.47 -7.13
N LEU A 17 19.55 8.20 -7.37
CA LEU A 17 18.16 7.75 -7.45
C LEU A 17 17.54 7.89 -6.07
N THR A 18 16.93 9.03 -5.78
CA THR A 18 16.02 9.20 -4.64
C THR A 18 14.72 8.46 -4.94
N ALA A 19 14.75 7.13 -4.77
CA ALA A 19 13.52 6.34 -4.73
C ALA A 19 12.65 6.83 -3.54
N PRO A 20 11.33 6.95 -3.71
CA PRO A 20 10.46 7.42 -2.63
C PRO A 20 10.40 6.37 -1.52
N ALA A 21 10.80 6.74 -0.30
CA ALA A 21 10.77 5.87 0.88
C ALA A 21 9.38 5.24 1.14
N VAL A 22 8.31 5.91 0.69
CA VAL A 22 6.92 5.44 0.79
C VAL A 22 6.64 4.18 -0.04
N ALA A 23 7.28 4.02 -1.20
CA ALA A 23 7.10 2.81 -2.02
C ALA A 23 7.81 1.59 -1.42
N GLN A 24 8.91 1.82 -0.69
CA GLN A 24 9.69 0.77 -0.03
C GLN A 24 8.95 0.24 1.21
N SER A 25 8.32 1.12 1.98
CA SER A 25 7.61 0.75 3.20
C SER A 25 6.41 -0.18 2.89
N ALA A 26 5.60 0.19 1.89
CA ALA A 26 4.50 -0.66 1.40
C ALA A 26 4.96 -2.04 0.86
N ALA A 27 6.20 -2.16 0.38
CA ALA A 27 6.77 -3.43 -0.07
C ALA A 27 7.21 -4.33 1.10
N VAL A 28 7.73 -3.74 2.19
CA VAL A 28 8.08 -4.47 3.42
C VAL A 28 6.84 -5.05 4.08
N CYS A 29 5.80 -4.23 4.27
CA CYS A 29 4.55 -4.71 4.85
C CYS A 29 3.92 -5.82 3.99
N ARG A 30 3.99 -5.71 2.66
CA ARG A 30 3.51 -6.77 1.76
C ARG A 30 4.26 -8.07 1.93
N THR A 31 5.58 -8.03 2.11
CA THR A 31 6.39 -9.22 2.38
C THR A 31 5.97 -9.86 3.71
N HIS A 32 5.77 -9.06 4.75
CA HIS A 32 5.30 -9.51 6.05
C HIS A 32 3.88 -10.10 6.01
N GLY A 33 2.96 -9.44 5.30
CA GLY A 33 1.60 -9.91 5.08
C GLY A 33 1.54 -11.23 4.33
N GLN A 34 2.34 -11.37 3.27
CA GLN A 34 2.43 -12.61 2.51
C GLN A 34 2.94 -13.76 3.39
N ALA A 35 4.02 -13.54 4.14
CA ALA A 35 4.58 -14.54 5.05
C ALA A 35 3.59 -14.97 6.15
N ALA A 36 2.84 -14.02 6.71
CA ALA A 36 1.81 -14.31 7.70
C ALA A 36 0.66 -15.16 7.13
N LEU A 37 0.19 -14.84 5.91
CA LEU A 37 -0.85 -15.60 5.23
C LEU A 37 -0.40 -17.01 4.86
N GLU A 38 0.81 -17.17 4.35
CA GLU A 38 1.40 -18.47 4.06
C GLU A 38 1.56 -19.31 5.33
N ALA A 39 2.04 -18.72 6.42
CA ALA A 39 2.12 -19.39 7.71
C ALA A 39 0.74 -19.84 8.21
N TRP A 40 -0.26 -18.97 8.14
CA TRP A 40 -1.61 -19.26 8.61
C TRP A 40 -2.27 -20.41 7.82
N THR A 41 -2.22 -20.32 6.49
CA THR A 41 -2.81 -21.33 5.58
C THR A 41 -2.09 -22.69 5.64
N GLN A 42 -0.80 -22.70 6.03
CA GLN A 42 0.01 -23.92 6.19
C GLN A 42 0.01 -24.44 7.64
N GLY A 43 -0.80 -23.86 8.53
CA GLY A 43 -0.96 -24.32 9.92
C GLY A 43 0.20 -23.98 10.87
N ARG A 44 1.13 -23.12 10.45
CA ARG A 44 2.24 -22.60 11.27
C ARG A 44 1.79 -21.38 12.08
N TYR A 45 0.84 -21.60 12.98
CA TYR A 45 0.16 -20.51 13.70
C TYR A 45 1.10 -19.70 14.61
N ASP A 46 2.15 -20.31 15.12
CA ASP A 46 3.21 -19.70 15.92
C ASP A 46 4.05 -18.65 15.15
N GLN A 47 3.98 -18.67 13.80
CA GLN A 47 4.74 -17.78 12.94
C GLN A 47 3.92 -16.54 12.51
N VAL A 48 2.59 -16.60 12.59
CA VAL A 48 1.70 -15.56 12.05
C VAL A 48 1.87 -14.23 12.79
N GLY A 49 1.87 -14.27 14.13
CA GLY A 49 1.88 -13.06 14.96
C GLY A 49 3.15 -12.21 14.87
N LYS A 50 4.25 -12.75 14.34
CA LYS A 50 5.57 -12.07 14.24
C LYS A 50 5.56 -10.83 13.35
N HIS A 51 4.58 -10.73 12.46
CA HIS A 51 4.46 -9.70 11.44
C HIS A 51 3.44 -8.60 11.80
N PHE A 52 2.74 -8.78 12.91
CA PHE A 52 1.70 -7.86 13.37
C PHE A 52 2.25 -6.80 14.33
N ALA A 53 1.57 -5.66 14.38
CA ALA A 53 1.84 -4.65 15.39
C ALA A 53 1.71 -5.26 16.81
N PRO A 54 2.57 -4.88 17.78
CA PRO A 54 2.64 -5.55 19.08
C PRO A 54 1.30 -5.68 19.83
N GLY A 55 0.46 -4.65 19.75
CA GLY A 55 -0.86 -4.66 20.39
C GLY A 55 -1.86 -5.66 19.78
N ILE A 56 -1.66 -6.04 18.51
CA ILE A 56 -2.44 -7.08 17.84
C ILE A 56 -1.79 -8.44 18.02
N ALA A 57 -0.46 -8.53 17.83
CA ALA A 57 0.30 -9.76 18.00
C ALA A 57 0.04 -10.41 19.36
N ALA A 58 -0.06 -9.62 20.44
CA ALA A 58 -0.35 -10.10 21.79
C ALA A 58 -1.72 -10.81 21.92
N LYS A 59 -2.65 -10.58 20.99
CA LYS A 59 -3.97 -11.21 20.96
C LYS A 59 -4.03 -12.41 20.01
N LEU A 60 -3.01 -12.60 19.15
CA LEU A 60 -2.96 -13.65 18.14
C LEU A 60 -2.34 -14.94 18.68
N THR A 61 -3.06 -15.68 19.52
CA THR A 61 -2.58 -16.99 19.98
C THR A 61 -2.68 -18.06 18.87
N PRO A 62 -1.80 -19.08 18.89
CA PRO A 62 -1.88 -20.19 17.94
C PRO A 62 -3.24 -20.91 17.93
N GLU A 63 -3.85 -21.08 19.11
CA GLU A 63 -5.16 -21.71 19.28
C GLU A 63 -6.26 -20.88 18.62
N MET A 64 -6.23 -19.56 18.82
CA MET A 64 -7.21 -18.67 18.20
C MET A 64 -7.10 -18.70 16.68
N LEU A 65 -5.88 -18.62 16.14
CA LEU A 65 -5.65 -18.67 14.70
C LEU A 65 -6.11 -20.00 14.09
N ARG A 66 -5.89 -21.11 14.78
CA ARG A 66 -6.40 -22.44 14.38
C ARG A 66 -7.92 -22.48 14.40
N GLN A 67 -8.54 -21.95 15.44
CA GLN A 67 -10.01 -21.91 15.57
C GLN A 67 -10.62 -21.09 14.42
N VAL A 68 -10.09 -19.89 14.16
CA VAL A 68 -10.57 -19.04 13.07
C VAL A 68 -10.37 -19.73 11.72
N TRP A 69 -9.23 -20.39 11.50
CA TRP A 69 -9.01 -21.17 10.28
C TRP A 69 -10.03 -22.31 10.10
N GLY A 70 -10.36 -23.02 11.18
CA GLY A 70 -11.40 -24.04 11.20
C GLY A 70 -12.79 -23.48 10.86
N GLN A 71 -13.14 -22.31 11.40
CA GLN A 71 -14.39 -21.62 11.08
C GLN A 71 -14.46 -21.19 9.62
N VAL A 72 -13.36 -20.65 9.07
CA VAL A 72 -13.26 -20.29 7.65
C VAL A 72 -13.46 -21.51 6.76
N GLN A 73 -12.77 -22.63 7.05
CA GLN A 73 -12.92 -23.85 6.24
C GLN A 73 -14.29 -24.51 6.37
N THR A 74 -14.95 -24.38 7.53
CA THR A 74 -16.33 -24.86 7.71
C THR A 74 -17.29 -24.13 6.77
N GLN A 75 -17.10 -22.82 6.60
CA GLN A 75 -17.95 -21.95 5.77
C GLN A 75 -17.60 -22.06 4.28
N ALA A 76 -16.32 -21.90 3.93
CA ALA A 76 -15.86 -21.80 2.55
C ALA A 76 -15.41 -23.14 1.94
N GLY A 77 -15.30 -24.20 2.74
CA GLY A 77 -14.82 -25.51 2.33
C GLY A 77 -13.30 -25.67 2.51
N SER A 78 -12.76 -26.74 1.95
CA SER A 78 -11.31 -26.98 1.92
C SER A 78 -10.56 -25.87 1.19
N PHE A 79 -9.45 -25.43 1.77
CA PHE A 79 -8.53 -24.47 1.15
C PHE A 79 -7.85 -25.08 -0.08
N LYS A 80 -7.75 -24.29 -1.17
CA LYS A 80 -7.15 -24.71 -2.45
C LYS A 80 -5.87 -23.94 -2.75
N SER A 81 -5.92 -22.61 -2.69
CA SER A 81 -4.76 -21.78 -3.02
C SER A 81 -4.84 -20.38 -2.42
N LEU A 82 -3.67 -19.78 -2.25
CA LEU A 82 -3.48 -18.38 -1.87
C LEU A 82 -2.79 -17.67 -3.04
N GLY A 83 -3.39 -16.58 -3.50
CA GLY A 83 -2.79 -15.68 -4.48
C GLY A 83 -1.77 -14.74 -3.85
N ALA A 84 -1.01 -14.04 -4.71
CA ALA A 84 -0.07 -13.03 -4.24
C ALA A 84 -0.81 -11.84 -3.61
N LEU A 85 -0.28 -11.34 -2.50
CA LEU A 85 -0.74 -10.13 -1.85
C LEU A 85 -0.37 -8.91 -2.71
N ALA A 86 -1.36 -8.12 -3.13
CA ALA A 86 -1.18 -6.96 -4.00
C ALA A 86 -1.85 -5.70 -3.43
N PRO A 87 -1.30 -4.49 -3.66
CA PRO A 87 -1.97 -3.24 -3.29
C PRO A 87 -3.27 -3.08 -4.06
N GLN A 88 -4.30 -2.62 -3.36
CA GLN A 88 -5.60 -2.26 -3.91
C GLN A 88 -6.13 -1.05 -3.15
N SER A 89 -6.84 -0.15 -3.84
CA SER A 89 -7.64 0.88 -3.19
C SER A 89 -9.05 0.35 -2.96
N LEU A 90 -9.47 0.24 -1.69
CA LEU A 90 -10.83 -0.12 -1.31
C LEU A 90 -11.48 1.06 -0.57
N GLY A 91 -12.46 1.71 -1.21
CA GLY A 91 -13.16 2.84 -0.61
C GLY A 91 -12.24 4.01 -0.27
N GLY A 92 -11.22 4.27 -1.09
CA GLY A 92 -10.25 5.35 -0.89
C GLY A 92 -9.13 5.03 0.12
N GLN A 93 -9.08 3.80 0.65
CA GLN A 93 -7.98 3.35 1.50
C GLN A 93 -7.08 2.37 0.75
N GLU A 94 -5.77 2.64 0.79
CA GLU A 94 -4.74 1.72 0.32
C GLU A 94 -4.63 0.53 1.27
N VAL A 95 -4.90 -0.66 0.75
CA VAL A 95 -4.81 -1.92 1.48
C VAL A 95 -4.09 -2.96 0.63
N LEU A 96 -3.67 -4.03 1.29
CA LEU A 96 -3.12 -5.19 0.62
C LEU A 96 -4.18 -6.28 0.54
N VAL A 97 -4.38 -6.87 -0.64
CA VAL A 97 -5.40 -7.89 -0.87
C VAL A 97 -4.78 -9.13 -1.51
N ALA A 98 -5.08 -10.30 -0.94
CA ALA A 98 -4.75 -11.59 -1.52
C ALA A 98 -6.03 -12.40 -1.69
N ARG A 99 -6.22 -12.96 -2.89
CA ARG A 99 -7.33 -13.88 -3.16
C ARG A 99 -7.04 -15.24 -2.54
N MET A 100 -8.06 -15.86 -1.95
CA MET A 100 -7.98 -17.18 -1.33
C MET A 100 -9.07 -18.06 -1.94
N GLU A 101 -8.66 -19.13 -2.63
CA GLU A 101 -9.59 -20.08 -3.23
C GLU A 101 -9.91 -21.20 -2.25
N PHE A 102 -11.21 -21.47 -2.07
CA PHE A 102 -11.70 -22.64 -1.35
C PHE A 102 -12.64 -23.47 -2.23
N SER A 103 -13.04 -24.65 -1.76
CA SER A 103 -13.90 -25.54 -2.55
C SER A 103 -15.33 -25.05 -2.76
N ARG A 104 -15.87 -24.22 -1.88
CA ARG A 104 -17.26 -23.72 -1.96
C ARG A 104 -17.37 -22.23 -2.25
N ALA A 105 -16.33 -21.44 -1.95
CA ALA A 105 -16.32 -20.00 -2.14
C ALA A 105 -14.91 -19.46 -2.36
N ALA A 106 -14.82 -18.29 -3.00
CA ALA A 106 -13.60 -17.49 -3.02
C ALA A 106 -13.68 -16.40 -1.96
N LEU A 107 -12.63 -16.29 -1.15
CA LEU A 107 -12.46 -15.25 -0.14
C LEU A 107 -11.30 -14.34 -0.52
N ALA A 108 -11.18 -13.22 0.17
CA ALA A 108 -10.06 -12.31 0.08
C ALA A 108 -9.56 -11.99 1.49
N ALA A 109 -8.25 -12.11 1.69
CA ALA A 109 -7.58 -11.54 2.83
C ALA A 109 -7.29 -10.07 2.55
N VAL A 110 -7.72 -9.18 3.45
CA VAL A 110 -7.45 -7.75 3.38
C VAL A 110 -6.61 -7.34 4.58
N ILE A 111 -5.46 -6.75 4.29
CA ILE A 111 -4.43 -6.34 5.23
C ILE A 111 -4.29 -4.82 5.18
N HIS A 112 -4.29 -4.19 6.35
CA HIS A 112 -3.87 -2.80 6.54
C HIS A 112 -2.48 -2.78 7.20
N CYS A 113 -1.70 -1.78 6.83
CA CYS A 113 -0.33 -1.59 7.29
C CYS A 113 -0.24 -0.29 8.08
N ASP A 114 0.44 -0.32 9.22
CA ASP A 114 0.80 0.90 9.94
C ASP A 114 2.01 1.59 9.29
N ALA A 115 2.34 2.79 9.79
CA ALA A 115 3.49 3.57 9.31
C ALA A 115 4.87 2.96 9.66
N GLN A 116 4.92 1.80 10.32
CA GLN A 116 6.13 1.03 10.62
C GLN A 116 6.18 -0.29 9.84
N ASP A 117 5.36 -0.42 8.80
CA ASP A 117 5.29 -1.59 7.92
C ASP A 117 4.84 -2.87 8.63
N ARG A 118 4.08 -2.74 9.72
CA ARG A 118 3.49 -3.86 10.45
C ARG A 118 2.01 -3.97 10.11
N ILE A 119 1.50 -5.19 10.24
CA ILE A 119 0.07 -5.44 10.05
C ILE A 119 -0.68 -4.93 11.29
N ASP A 120 -1.52 -3.91 11.12
CA ASP A 120 -2.40 -3.35 12.15
C ASP A 120 -3.89 -3.61 11.86
N GLY A 121 -4.20 -4.24 10.71
CA GLY A 121 -5.53 -4.70 10.36
C GLY A 121 -5.49 -5.96 9.51
N PHE A 122 -6.32 -6.93 9.86
CA PHE A 122 -6.49 -8.16 9.11
C PHE A 122 -7.95 -8.61 9.13
N ARG A 123 -8.50 -8.92 7.95
CA ARG A 123 -9.83 -9.51 7.82
C ARG A 123 -9.90 -10.45 6.63
N VAL A 124 -10.78 -11.45 6.72
CA VAL A 124 -11.15 -12.32 5.60
C VAL A 124 -12.60 -12.00 5.24
N VAL A 125 -12.84 -11.70 3.97
CA VAL A 125 -14.15 -11.33 3.44
C VAL A 125 -14.46 -12.12 2.16
N PRO A 126 -15.73 -12.25 1.74
CA PRO A 126 -16.04 -12.76 0.41
C PRO A 126 -15.32 -11.95 -0.68
N ALA A 127 -14.71 -12.62 -1.65
CA ALA A 127 -13.95 -11.95 -2.71
C ALA A 127 -14.82 -10.96 -3.52
N THR A 128 -16.10 -11.29 -3.67
CA THR A 128 -17.09 -10.42 -4.35
C THR A 128 -17.30 -9.07 -3.67
N LEU A 129 -17.02 -8.94 -2.36
CA LEU A 129 -17.08 -7.64 -1.68
C LEU A 129 -15.91 -6.75 -2.08
N VAL A 130 -14.72 -7.33 -2.28
CA VAL A 130 -13.55 -6.60 -2.78
C VAL A 130 -13.79 -6.16 -4.21
N GLU A 131 -14.26 -7.08 -5.07
CA GLU A 131 -14.56 -6.79 -6.48
C GLU A 131 -15.58 -5.65 -6.64
N LYS A 132 -16.62 -5.63 -5.80
CA LYS A 132 -17.59 -4.53 -5.79
C LYS A 132 -16.98 -3.21 -5.33
N ALA A 133 -16.12 -3.24 -4.31
CA ALA A 133 -15.50 -2.05 -3.76
C ALA A 133 -14.45 -1.44 -4.71
N THR A 134 -13.75 -2.24 -5.50
CA THR A 134 -12.81 -1.76 -6.53
C THR A 134 -13.51 -1.27 -7.80
N ALA A 135 -14.68 -1.84 -8.13
CA ALA A 135 -15.47 -1.43 -9.29
C ALA A 135 -16.34 -0.18 -9.05
N ALA A 136 -16.61 0.16 -7.78
CA ALA A 136 -17.36 1.35 -7.43
C ALA A 136 -16.55 2.60 -7.82
N PRO A 137 -17.10 3.53 -8.63
CA PRO A 137 -16.46 4.81 -8.86
C PRO A 137 -16.21 5.49 -7.51
N GLU A 138 -14.99 5.97 -7.28
CA GLU A 138 -14.71 6.88 -6.17
C GLU A 138 -15.78 7.99 -6.21
N PRO A 139 -16.46 8.31 -5.09
CA PRO A 139 -17.42 9.40 -5.09
C PRO A 139 -16.71 10.64 -5.63
N ALA A 140 -17.03 11.02 -6.87
CA ALA A 140 -16.49 12.23 -7.46
C ALA A 140 -17.02 13.36 -6.59
N ILE A 141 -16.19 13.87 -5.67
CA ILE A 141 -16.51 15.08 -4.92
C ILE A 141 -16.58 16.17 -6.01
N PRO A 142 -17.76 16.74 -6.33
CA PRO A 142 -17.84 17.80 -7.32
C PRO A 142 -17.19 19.03 -6.69
N GLY A 143 -15.91 19.28 -6.99
CA GLY A 143 -15.22 20.48 -6.49
C GLY A 143 -13.70 20.43 -6.36
N ALA A 144 -13.04 19.27 -6.45
CA ALA A 144 -11.57 19.22 -6.42
C ALA A 144 -10.97 19.53 -7.80
N VAL A 145 -11.24 20.73 -8.33
CA VAL A 145 -10.40 21.34 -9.35
C VAL A 145 -9.06 21.69 -8.70
N SER A 146 -8.07 20.80 -8.87
CA SER A 146 -6.66 21.13 -8.71
C SER A 146 -6.34 22.28 -9.67
N LYS A 147 -6.40 23.51 -9.15
CA LYS A 147 -5.99 24.72 -9.85
C LYS A 147 -4.52 24.52 -10.25
N GLY A 148 -4.29 24.41 -11.56
CA GLY A 148 -3.01 24.03 -12.14
C GLY A 148 -1.85 24.89 -11.63
N VAL A 149 -0.77 24.23 -11.21
CA VAL A 149 0.54 24.85 -11.08
C VAL A 149 1.12 24.95 -12.49
N ALA A 150 0.71 25.96 -13.23
CA ALA A 150 1.41 26.43 -14.42
C ALA A 150 2.41 27.49 -13.95
N GLY A 151 3.63 27.05 -13.59
CA GLY A 151 4.76 27.92 -13.29
C GLY A 151 5.84 27.74 -14.34
N ALA A 152 5.71 28.41 -15.50
CA ALA A 152 6.79 28.57 -16.46
C ALA A 152 6.78 29.98 -17.06
N HIS A 153 7.83 30.72 -16.73
CA HIS A 153 8.51 31.74 -17.52
C HIS A 153 7.75 32.95 -18.10
N ALA A 154 8.13 34.10 -17.52
CA ALA A 154 8.64 35.30 -18.19
C ALA A 154 7.67 36.42 -18.64
N ALA A 155 8.23 37.64 -18.47
CA ALA A 155 7.95 38.91 -19.12
C ALA A 155 6.92 39.86 -18.48
N GLY A 156 7.45 40.95 -17.92
CA GLY A 156 7.19 42.27 -18.50
C GLY A 156 6.08 43.13 -17.87
N SER A 157 6.54 44.22 -17.23
CA SER A 157 5.92 45.56 -17.19
C SER A 157 4.50 45.79 -16.62
N ALA A 158 4.53 46.45 -15.45
CA ALA A 158 3.91 47.75 -15.19
C ALA A 158 2.43 47.99 -15.55
N ALA A 159 1.58 48.15 -14.52
CA ALA A 159 0.67 49.29 -14.40
C ALA A 159 0.00 49.36 -13.00
N ARG A 160 0.37 50.41 -12.26
CA ARG A 160 -0.42 51.24 -11.32
C ARG A 160 -1.65 50.62 -10.64
N TYR A 161 -1.51 50.47 -9.32
CA TYR A 161 -2.60 50.41 -8.35
C TYR A 161 -3.26 51.81 -8.27
N VAL A 162 -4.53 51.93 -8.65
CA VAL A 162 -5.38 53.07 -8.25
C VAL A 162 -6.24 52.58 -7.10
N ASP A 163 -5.94 53.15 -5.94
CA ASP A 163 -6.73 53.11 -4.73
C ASP A 163 -8.08 53.81 -4.97
N LEU A 164 -9.18 53.13 -4.64
CA LEU A 164 -10.50 53.73 -4.46
C LEU A 164 -11.10 53.14 -3.19
N ALA A 165 -10.57 53.57 -2.06
CA ALA A 165 -11.28 53.52 -0.80
C ALA A 165 -12.47 54.50 -0.81
N ARG A 166 -13.59 54.00 -0.29
CA ARG A 166 -14.82 54.74 0.02
C ARG A 166 -14.53 55.91 0.96
N GLY A 167 -15.18 57.04 0.73
CA GLY A 167 -15.23 58.21 1.63
C GLY A 167 -15.81 59.41 0.92
#